data_AF-A0A970C1B8-F1
#
_entry.id   AF-A0A970C1B8-F1
#
_cell.length_a   1.000
_cell.length_b   1.000
_cell.length_c   1.000
_cell.angle_alpha   90.00
_cell.angle_beta   90.00
_cell.angle_gamma   90.00
#
_symmetry.space_group_name_H-M   'P 1'
#
loop_
_entity.id
_entity.type
_entity.pdbx_description
1 polymer ?
#
loop_
_entity_poly.entity_id
_entity_poly.type
_entity_poly.pdbx_seq_one_letter_code
_entity_poly.pdbx_strand_id
1 'polypeptide(L)'
;MTDTIDPADLERLDAEIALSRRMAAFHDGEDAYLAEAYERDAEDLQDLRDTIARGDLAEAGRLASALETYVREEIPRGLYRTLMQAAGLLDA
;
A
#
# COMPACT_ATOMS: atom_id res chain seq x y z
N MET A 1 -2.90 -11.66 20.68
CA MET A 1 -2.93 -10.18 20.58
C MET A 1 -4.01 -9.87 19.56
N THR A 2 -4.90 -8.92 19.83
CA THR A 2 -5.83 -8.45 18.80
C THR A 2 -4.99 -7.62 17.85
N ASP A 3 -4.61 -8.18 16.69
CA ASP A 3 -3.76 -7.50 15.70
C ASP A 3 -4.54 -6.33 15.12
N THR A 4 -4.44 -5.22 15.83
CA THR A 4 -5.09 -3.95 15.49
C THR A 4 -4.08 -3.18 14.68
N ILE A 5 -4.49 -2.65 13.53
CA ILE A 5 -3.63 -1.82 12.70
C ILE A 5 -3.16 -0.60 13.50
N ASP A 6 -1.85 -0.36 13.52
CA ASP A 6 -1.26 0.83 14.14
C ASP A 6 -1.63 2.08 13.31
N PRO A 7 -2.24 3.12 13.90
CA PRO A 7 -2.50 4.37 13.20
C PRO A 7 -1.25 4.98 12.54
N ALA A 8 -0.06 4.81 13.14
CA ALA A 8 1.18 5.33 12.57
C ALA A 8 1.56 4.61 11.26
N ASP A 9 1.21 3.33 11.11
CA ASP A 9 1.40 2.61 9.86
C ASP A 9 0.43 3.13 8.77
N LEU A 10 -0.81 3.48 9.13
CA LEU A 10 -1.74 4.09 8.17
C LEU A 10 -1.28 5.49 7.75
N GLU A 11 -0.81 6.31 8.68
CA GLU A 11 -0.23 7.62 8.37
C GLU A 11 0.97 7.50 7.43
N ARG A 12 1.81 6.48 7.63
CA ARG A 12 2.95 6.23 6.75
C ARG A 12 2.51 5.76 5.37
N LEU A 13 1.53 4.86 5.26
CA LEU A 13 0.97 4.45 3.97
C LEU A 13 0.37 5.66 3.21
N ASP A 14 -0.37 6.52 3.91
CA ASP A 14 -0.93 7.75 3.33
C ASP A 14 0.18 8.71 2.84
N ALA A 15 1.32 8.76 3.52
CA ALA A 15 2.48 9.55 3.10
C ALA A 15 3.17 8.99 1.84
N GLU A 16 3.30 7.67 1.71
CA GLU A 16 3.86 7.05 0.49
C GLU A 16 2.94 7.28 -0.71
N ILE A 17 1.61 7.14 -0.57
CA ILE A 17 0.64 7.48 -1.64
C ILE A 17 0.82 8.94 -2.10
N ALA A 18 0.96 9.87 -1.16
CA ALA A 18 1.16 11.29 -1.48
C ALA A 18 2.52 11.54 -2.16
N LEU A 19 3.56 10.81 -1.77
CA LEU A 19 4.87 10.89 -2.39
C LEU A 19 4.81 10.38 -3.84
N SER A 20 4.22 9.21 -4.09
CA SER A 20 4.11 8.65 -5.44
C SER A 20 3.35 9.57 -6.39
N ARG A 21 2.22 10.15 -5.95
CA ARG A 21 1.51 11.19 -6.75
C ARG A 21 2.37 12.43 -7.03
N ARG A 22 3.17 12.86 -6.06
CA ARG A 22 4.08 13.99 -6.25
C ARG A 22 5.19 13.66 -7.25
N MET A 23 5.71 12.43 -7.22
CA MET A 23 6.73 11.97 -8.15
C MET A 23 6.16 11.80 -9.56
N ALA A 24 4.93 11.30 -9.71
CA ALA A 24 4.21 11.26 -10.97
C ALA A 24 4.11 12.66 -11.59
N ALA A 25 3.63 13.63 -10.81
CA ALA A 25 3.50 15.02 -11.26
C ALA A 25 4.86 15.70 -11.54
N PHE A 26 5.93 15.30 -10.84
CA PHE A 26 7.27 15.83 -11.09
C PHE A 26 7.84 15.35 -12.42
N HIS A 27 7.57 14.09 -12.79
CA HIS A 27 8.05 13.50 -14.03
C HIS A 27 7.12 13.72 -15.22
N ASP A 28 5.93 14.28 -15.01
CA ASP A 28 5.00 14.62 -16.09
C ASP A 28 5.64 15.61 -17.09
N GLY A 29 5.61 15.23 -18.38
CA GLY A 29 6.24 15.98 -19.46
C GLY A 29 7.77 15.83 -19.59
N GLU A 30 8.46 15.23 -18.62
CA GLU A 30 9.89 14.91 -18.69
C GLU A 30 10.14 13.43 -19.01
N ASP A 31 9.46 12.54 -18.28
CA ASP A 31 9.53 11.09 -18.45
C ASP A 31 8.14 10.49 -18.23
N ALA A 32 7.41 10.30 -19.33
CA ALA A 32 6.04 9.79 -19.29
C ALA A 32 5.94 8.36 -18.74
N TYR A 33 6.97 7.53 -18.97
CA TYR A 33 6.99 6.16 -18.45
C TYR A 33 7.13 6.16 -16.93
N LEU A 34 8.04 6.98 -16.42
CA LEU A 34 8.25 7.09 -14.97
C LEU A 34 7.06 7.76 -14.28
N ALA A 35 6.44 8.76 -14.92
CA ALA A 35 5.22 9.38 -14.42
C ALA A 35 4.06 8.38 -14.31
N GLU A 36 3.84 7.56 -15.36
CA GLU A 36 2.81 6.52 -15.37
C GLU A 36 3.08 5.44 -14.31
N ALA A 37 4.35 5.04 -14.12
CA ALA A 37 4.72 4.08 -13.08
C ALA A 37 4.36 4.59 -11.68
N TYR A 38 4.73 5.83 -11.35
CA TYR A 38 4.40 6.42 -10.05
C TYR A 38 2.90 6.63 -9.84
N GLU A 39 2.15 6.95 -10.90
CA GLU A 39 0.68 7.07 -10.81
C GLU A 39 0.06 5.70 -10.50
N ARG A 40 0.51 4.65 -11.19
CA ARG A 40 0.05 3.27 -10.93
C ARG A 40 0.40 2.81 -9.52
N ASP A 41 1.61 3.10 -9.03
CA ASP A 41 2.01 2.76 -7.65
C ASP A 41 1.09 3.47 -6.63
N ALA A 42 0.75 4.73 -6.89
CA ALA A 42 -0.18 5.47 -6.03
C ALA A 42 -1.60 4.90 -6.05
N GLU A 43 -2.09 4.44 -7.21
CA GLU A 43 -3.39 3.78 -7.36
C GLU A 43 -3.42 2.45 -6.60
N ASP A 44 -2.40 1.60 -6.78
CA ASP A 44 -2.28 0.30 -6.10
C ASP A 44 -2.28 0.45 -4.56
N LEU A 45 -1.53 1.43 -4.05
CA LEU A 45 -1.50 1.73 -2.61
C LEU A 45 -2.82 2.36 -2.11
N GLN A 46 -3.49 3.17 -2.92
CA GLN A 46 -4.81 3.73 -2.60
C GLN A 46 -5.88 2.63 -2.52
N ASP A 47 -5.89 1.68 -3.46
CA ASP A 47 -6.82 0.54 -3.46
C ASP A 47 -6.64 -0.32 -2.21
N LEU A 48 -5.38 -0.55 -1.81
CA LEU A 48 -5.08 -1.19 -0.53
C LEU A 48 -5.65 -0.39 0.65
N ARG A 49 -5.38 0.92 0.71
CA ARG A 49 -5.83 1.81 1.78
C ARG A 49 -7.35 1.87 1.92
N ASP A 50 -8.05 1.88 0.80
CA ASP A 50 -9.52 1.90 0.74
C ASP A 50 -10.12 0.56 1.16
N THR A 51 -9.45 -0.54 0.82
CA THR A 51 -9.85 -1.89 1.29
C THR A 51 -9.70 -2.02 2.79
N ILE A 52 -8.62 -1.47 3.37
CA ILE A 52 -8.44 -1.38 4.82
C ILE A 52 -9.54 -0.52 5.45
N ALA A 53 -9.87 0.64 4.86
CA ALA A 53 -10.90 1.54 5.38
C ALA A 53 -12.31 0.91 5.37
N ARG A 54 -12.58 0.01 4.42
CA ARG A 54 -13.81 -0.80 4.37
C ARG A 54 -13.86 -1.91 5.43
N GLY A 55 -12.75 -2.18 6.11
CA GLY A 55 -12.63 -3.21 7.15
C GLY A 55 -12.38 -4.62 6.63
N ASP A 56 -12.16 -4.80 5.31
CA ASP A 56 -11.87 -6.11 4.72
C ASP A 56 -10.36 -6.40 4.75
N LEU A 57 -9.85 -6.70 5.95
CA LEU A 57 -8.42 -6.91 6.16
C LEU A 57 -7.88 -8.17 5.45
N ALA A 58 -8.74 -9.18 5.26
CA ALA A 58 -8.36 -10.39 4.54
C ALA A 58 -8.18 -10.10 3.04
N GLU A 59 -9.07 -9.31 2.43
CA GLU A 59 -8.90 -8.86 1.05
C GLU A 59 -7.71 -7.91 0.91
N ALA A 60 -7.53 -6.96 1.85
CA ALA A 60 -6.36 -6.08 1.86
C ALA A 60 -5.04 -6.88 1.89
N GLY A 61 -4.99 -7.99 2.64
CA GLY A 61 -3.83 -8.89 2.62
C GLY A 61 -3.63 -9.61 1.30
N ARG A 62 -4.70 -10.03 0.62
CA ARG A 62 -4.59 -10.61 -0.74
C ARG A 62 -4.09 -9.60 -1.76
N LEU A 63 -4.62 -8.37 -1.71
CA LEU A 63 -4.17 -7.26 -2.55
C LEU A 63 -2.68 -6.97 -2.31
N ALA A 64 -2.29 -6.73 -1.05
CA ALA A 64 -0.89 -6.44 -0.69
C ALA A 64 0.08 -7.55 -1.13
N SER A 65 -0.33 -8.82 -1.07
CA SER A 65 0.50 -9.94 -1.55
C SER A 65 0.62 -10.00 -3.07
N ALA A 66 -0.35 -9.46 -3.81
CA ALA A 66 -0.38 -9.45 -5.26
C ALA A 66 0.38 -8.26 -5.89
N LEU A 67 0.67 -7.23 -5.09
CA LEU A 67 1.43 -6.07 -5.54
C LEU A 67 2.84 -6.45 -6.03
N GLU A 68 3.33 -5.66 -6.98
CA GLU A 68 4.71 -5.73 -7.43
C GLU A 68 5.67 -5.56 -6.23
N THR A 69 6.81 -6.27 -6.26
CA THR A 69 7.71 -6.35 -5.10
C THR A 69 8.14 -4.97 -4.61
N TYR A 70 8.41 -4.05 -5.53
CA TYR A 70 8.84 -2.69 -5.20
C TYR A 70 7.75 -1.92 -4.43
N VAL A 71 6.52 -1.86 -4.95
CA VAL A 71 5.37 -1.20 -4.29
C VAL A 71 5.07 -1.82 -2.93
N ARG A 72 5.22 -3.14 -2.81
CA ARG A 72 5.01 -3.85 -1.55
C ARG A 72 5.99 -3.46 -0.46
N GLU A 73 7.23 -3.10 -0.81
CA GLU A 73 8.25 -2.64 0.13
C GLU A 73 7.93 -1.25 0.71
N GLU A 74 7.05 -0.49 0.05
CA GLU A 74 6.56 0.81 0.54
C GLU A 74 5.48 0.63 1.64
N ILE A 75 4.85 -0.55 1.73
CA ILE A 75 3.90 -0.86 2.80
C ILE A 75 4.65 -0.99 4.13
N PRO A 76 4.23 -0.26 5.19
CA PRO A 76 4.82 -0.39 6.51
C PRO A 76 4.80 -1.84 7.01
N ARG A 77 5.94 -2.30 7.55
CA ARG A 77 6.13 -3.71 7.89
C ARG A 77 5.12 -4.23 8.93
N GLY A 78 4.73 -3.39 9.90
CA GLY A 78 3.72 -3.74 10.90
C GLY A 78 2.38 -4.05 10.23
N LEU A 79 1.88 -3.09 9.45
CA LEU A 79 0.69 -3.22 8.63
C LEU A 79 0.75 -4.44 7.70
N TYR A 80 1.81 -4.62 6.92
CA TYR A 80 1.93 -5.77 6.00
C TYR A 80 1.80 -7.10 6.76
N ARG A 81 2.46 -7.23 7.92
CA ARG A 81 2.33 -8.43 8.76
C ARG A 81 0.88 -8.66 9.21
N THR A 82 0.23 -7.63 9.73
CA THR A 82 -1.17 -7.72 10.18
C THR A 82 -2.10 -8.14 9.05
N LEU A 83 -1.90 -7.62 7.84
CA LEU A 83 -2.68 -7.99 6.67
C LEU A 83 -2.42 -9.44 6.22
N MET A 84 -1.17 -9.91 6.25
CA MET A 84 -0.86 -11.31 5.94
C MET A 84 -1.50 -12.27 6.94
N GLN A 85 -1.52 -11.93 8.22
CA GLN A 85 -2.20 -12.72 9.26
C GLN A 85 -3.72 -12.74 9.04
N ALA A 86 -4.32 -11.58 8.73
CA ALA A 86 -5.75 -11.48 8.42
C ALA A 86 -6.15 -12.28 7.17
N ALA A 87 -5.26 -12.37 6.18
CA ALA A 87 -5.47 -13.17 4.97
C ALA A 87 -5.18 -14.68 5.15
N GLY A 88 -4.67 -15.10 6.31
CA GLY A 88 -4.24 -16.49 6.54
C GLY A 88 -2.99 -16.90 5.77
N LEU A 89 -2.19 -15.92 5.35
CA LEU A 89 -0.93 -16.11 4.62
C LEU A 89 0.30 -16.12 5.54
N LEU A 90 0.11 -15.76 6.81
CA LEU A 90 1.12 -15.80 7.86
C LEU A 90 0.48 -16.29 9.17
N ASP A 91 1.22 -17.09 9.94
CA ASP A 91 0.77 -17.53 11.25
C ASP A 91 0.65 -16.35 12.24
N ALA A 92 -0.34 -16.44 13.14
CA ALA A 92 -0.64 -15.43 14.15
C ALA A 92 0.42 -15.36 15.26
#